data_AF-A0A954MBH5-F1
#
_entry.id   AF-A0A954MBH5-F1
#
_cell.length_a   1.000
_cell.length_b   1.000
_cell.length_c   1.000
_cell.angle_alpha   90.00
_cell.angle_beta   90.00
_cell.angle_gamma   90.00
#
_symmetry.space_group_name_H-M   'P 1'
#
loop_
_entity.id
_entity.type
_entity.pdbx_description
1 polymer ?
#
loop_
_entity_poly.entity_id
_entity_poly.type
_entity_poly.pdbx_seq_one_letter_code
_entity_poly.pdbx_strand_id
1 'polypeptide(L)'
;MWWYAAFNRVEAVLWFLVSAVILVHRTQATGTRRRALVLAVVSFVLFGISDLIEASHADHYPLWLWGFKIVCGAGILISRWMWLGPQGLTWRSREVVFAVSCLLTAIVIIGLQNKLQRQQVVTPTPWSATESHHATARSD
;
A
#
# COMPACT_ATOMS: atom_id res chain seq x y z
N MET A 1 -11.52 -14.23 7.55
CA MET A 1 -10.17 -14.30 6.93
C MET A 1 -9.07 -14.03 7.98
N TRP A 2 -8.85 -14.94 8.93
CA TRP A 2 -7.84 -14.73 10.00
C TRP A 2 -6.40 -14.83 9.48
N TRP A 3 -6.16 -15.65 8.44
CA TRP A 3 -4.85 -15.84 7.82
C TRP A 3 -4.28 -14.54 7.25
N TYR A 4 -5.15 -13.69 6.71
CA TYR A 4 -4.76 -12.45 6.07
C TYR A 4 -4.31 -11.39 7.07
N ALA A 5 -5.10 -11.20 8.14
CA ALA A 5 -4.70 -10.34 9.24
C ALA A 5 -3.41 -10.83 9.90
N ALA A 6 -3.20 -12.15 10.00
CA ALA A 6 -1.95 -12.72 10.51
C ALA A 6 -0.77 -12.41 9.58
N PHE A 7 -0.93 -12.58 8.26
CA PHE A 7 0.09 -12.24 7.26
C PHE A 7 0.52 -10.77 7.36
N ASN A 8 -0.44 -9.84 7.36
CA ASN A 8 -0.16 -8.41 7.45
C ASN A 8 0.52 -8.01 8.77
N ARG A 9 0.19 -8.67 9.89
CA ARG A 9 0.89 -8.44 11.17
C ARG A 9 2.35 -8.91 11.10
N VAL A 10 2.62 -10.04 10.46
CA VAL A 10 3.98 -10.54 10.26
C VAL A 10 4.77 -9.58 9.37
N GLU A 11 4.18 -9.08 8.28
CA GLU A 11 4.81 -8.06 7.43
C GLU A 11 5.11 -6.78 8.21
N ALA A 12 4.16 -6.27 8.99
CA ALA A 12 4.38 -5.10 9.84
C ALA A 12 5.57 -5.27 10.79
N VAL A 13 5.65 -6.42 11.48
CA VAL A 13 6.79 -6.73 12.37
C VAL A 13 8.10 -6.77 11.59
N LEU A 14 8.11 -7.40 10.41
CA LEU A 14 9.29 -7.45 9.54
C LEU A 14 9.78 -6.03 9.18
N TRP A 15 8.88 -5.13 8.79
CA TRP A 15 9.24 -3.76 8.43
C TRP A 15 9.79 -2.96 9.62
N PHE A 16 9.22 -3.15 10.81
CA PHE A 16 9.78 -2.54 12.02
C PHE A 16 11.16 -3.08 12.37
N LEU A 17 11.41 -4.38 12.20
CA LEU A 17 12.73 -4.97 12.41
C LEU A 17 13.76 -4.43 11.42
N VAL A 18 13.41 -4.32 10.14
CA VAL A 18 14.26 -3.69 9.12
C VAL A 18 14.59 -2.25 9.50
N SER A 19 13.58 -1.48 9.93
CA SER A 19 13.79 -0.10 10.37
C SER A 19 14.70 0.00 11.60
N ALA A 20 14.55 -0.90 12.57
CA ALA A 20 15.40 -0.97 13.76
C ALA A 20 16.86 -1.28 13.38
N VAL A 21 17.09 -2.24 12.49
CA VAL A 21 18.44 -2.57 12.00
C VAL A 21 19.09 -1.37 11.30
N ILE A 22 18.35 -0.67 10.44
CA ILE A 22 18.85 0.54 9.77
C ILE A 22 19.18 1.64 10.80
N LEU A 23 18.36 1.79 11.84
CA LEU A 23 18.56 2.78 12.89
C LEU A 23 19.84 2.51 13.70
N VAL A 24 20.15 1.25 13.99
CA VAL A 24 21.40 0.85 14.68
C VAL A 24 22.64 1.24 13.86
N HIS A 25 22.59 1.10 12.54
CA HIS A 25 23.70 1.46 11.64
C HIS A 25 23.85 2.97 11.38
N ARG A 26 22.96 3.80 11.94
CA ARG A 26 22.96 5.26 11.73
C ARG A 26 24.21 5.96 12.27
N THR A 27 24.89 5.38 13.25
CA THR A 27 26.00 6.02 13.99
C THR A 27 27.21 6.35 13.12
N GLN A 28 27.37 5.72 11.96
CA GLN A 28 28.51 5.92 11.07
C GLN A 28 28.24 6.86 9.88
N ALA A 29 27.01 7.35 9.72
CA ALA A 29 26.60 8.14 8.56
C ALA A 29 26.64 9.65 8.81
N THR A 30 27.30 10.41 7.93
CA THR A 30 27.37 11.87 7.97
C THR A 30 26.65 12.52 6.78
N GLY A 31 26.18 13.76 6.94
CA GLY A 31 25.59 14.57 5.85
C GLY A 31 24.38 13.92 5.16
N THR A 32 24.43 13.85 3.82
CA THR A 32 23.36 13.31 2.95
C THR A 32 23.01 11.86 3.27
N ARG A 33 24.01 11.04 3.64
CA ARG A 33 23.80 9.63 4.02
C ARG A 33 22.95 9.50 5.28
N ARG A 34 23.10 10.42 6.24
CA ARG A 34 22.25 10.45 7.44
C ARG A 34 20.79 10.77 7.09
N ARG A 35 20.56 11.70 6.16
CA ARG A 35 19.22 12.05 5.68
C ARG A 35 18.57 10.86 4.96
N ALA A 36 19.34 10.15 4.14
CA ALA A 36 18.89 8.93 3.47
C ALA A 36 18.44 7.86 4.48
N LEU A 37 19.25 7.57 5.51
CA LEU A 37 18.87 6.59 6.54
C LEU A 37 17.61 7.01 7.31
N VAL A 38 17.47 8.30 7.66
CA VAL A 38 16.26 8.79 8.33
C VAL A 38 15.03 8.61 7.43
N LEU A 39 15.14 8.95 6.15
CA LEU A 39 14.05 8.75 5.19
C LEU A 39 13.69 7.27 5.03
N ALA A 40 14.68 6.38 4.98
CA ALA A 40 14.46 4.94 4.94
C ALA A 40 13.71 4.44 6.19
N VAL A 41 14.20 4.80 7.38
CA VAL A 41 13.60 4.43 8.67
C VAL A 41 12.14 4.88 8.75
N VAL A 42 11.86 6.15 8.40
CA VAL A 42 10.51 6.70 8.39
C VAL A 42 9.64 5.94 7.38
N SER A 43 10.14 5.71 6.17
CA SER A 43 9.37 5.02 5.13
C SER A 43 9.02 3.58 5.52
N PHE A 44 9.96 2.81 6.11
CA PHE A 44 9.69 1.46 6.60
C PHE A 44 8.72 1.43 7.79
N VAL A 45 8.85 2.38 8.73
CA VAL A 45 7.91 2.52 9.86
C VAL A 45 6.50 2.80 9.35
N LEU A 46 6.35 3.76 8.44
CA LEU A 46 5.06 4.10 7.86
C LEU A 46 4.48 2.92 7.05
N PHE A 47 5.31 2.19 6.31
CA PHE A 47 4.89 0.98 5.61
C PHE A 47 4.36 -0.08 6.60
N GLY A 48 5.09 -0.36 7.68
CA GLY A 48 4.63 -1.29 8.72
C GLY A 48 3.35 -0.83 9.43
N ILE A 49 3.19 0.46 9.68
CA ILE A 49 1.92 1.02 10.20
C ILE A 49 0.78 0.78 9.21
N SER A 50 1.02 0.95 7.92
CA SER A 50 0.00 0.71 6.90
C SER A 50 -0.47 -0.74 6.90
N ASP A 51 0.44 -1.71 7.09
CA ASP A 51 0.10 -3.13 7.20
C ASP A 51 -0.69 -3.45 8.49
N LEU A 52 -0.41 -2.77 9.61
CA LEU A 52 -1.19 -2.91 10.84
C LEU A 52 -2.62 -2.37 10.69
N ILE A 53 -2.78 -1.21 10.04
CA ILE A 53 -4.11 -0.65 9.73
C ILE A 53 -4.86 -1.62 8.82
N GLU A 54 -4.18 -2.18 7.84
CA GLU A 54 -4.76 -3.11 6.90
C GLU A 54 -5.22 -4.42 7.57
N ALA A 55 -4.45 -4.91 8.56
CA ALA A 55 -4.83 -6.06 9.37
C ALA A 55 -6.11 -5.85 10.19
N SER A 56 -6.53 -4.60 10.46
CA SER A 56 -7.78 -4.30 11.16
C SER A 56 -8.99 -4.18 10.23
N HIS A 57 -8.79 -4.14 8.91
CA HIS A 57 -9.85 -3.92 7.92
C HIS A 57 -10.13 -5.20 7.10
N ALA A 58 -10.54 -6.27 7.77
CA ALA A 58 -10.66 -7.61 7.20
C ALA A 58 -11.55 -7.71 5.93
N ASP A 59 -12.54 -6.84 5.78
CA ASP A 59 -13.58 -6.98 4.75
C ASP A 59 -13.59 -5.84 3.71
N HIS A 60 -12.80 -4.78 3.90
CA HIS A 60 -12.77 -3.67 2.96
C HIS A 60 -11.39 -3.03 2.89
N TYR A 61 -10.82 -3.00 1.69
CA TYR A 61 -9.50 -2.44 1.46
C TYR A 61 -9.58 -0.97 1.07
N PRO A 62 -9.14 -0.04 1.93
CA PRO A 62 -9.13 1.38 1.57
C PRO A 62 -8.12 1.62 0.44
N LEU A 63 -8.59 2.13 -0.70
CA LEU A 63 -7.73 2.48 -1.84
C LEU A 63 -6.62 3.48 -1.46
N TRP A 64 -6.88 4.34 -0.46
CA TRP A 64 -5.89 5.31 0.00
C TRP A 64 -4.68 4.64 0.67
N LEU A 65 -4.83 3.46 1.29
CA LEU A 65 -3.71 2.71 1.87
C LEU A 65 -2.74 2.24 0.78
N TRP A 66 -3.23 1.86 -0.39
CA TRP A 66 -2.38 1.53 -1.53
C TRP A 66 -1.57 2.74 -2.00
N GLY A 67 -2.21 3.91 -2.11
CA GLY A 67 -1.51 5.16 -2.41
C GLY A 67 -0.43 5.47 -1.38
N PHE A 68 -0.72 5.25 -0.10
CA PHE A 68 0.22 5.45 0.99
C PHE A 68 1.41 4.48 0.93
N LYS A 69 1.17 3.19 0.63
CA LYS A 69 2.23 2.19 0.41
C LYS A 69 3.13 2.54 -0.77
N ILE A 70 2.56 3.07 -1.86
CA ILE A 70 3.33 3.57 -3.01
C ILE A 70 4.26 4.71 -2.59
N VAL A 71 3.76 5.68 -1.81
CA VAL A 71 4.57 6.79 -1.31
C VAL A 71 5.70 6.28 -0.41
N CYS A 72 5.43 5.33 0.48
CA CYS A 72 6.45 4.71 1.33
C CYS A 72 7.50 3.95 0.49
N GLY A 73 7.07 3.18 -0.50
CA GLY A 73 7.96 2.49 -1.44
C GLY A 73 8.85 3.44 -2.23
N ALA A 74 8.29 4.56 -2.70
CA ALA A 74 9.05 5.62 -3.36
C ALA A 74 10.07 6.27 -2.40
N GLY A 75 9.69 6.51 -1.13
CA GLY A 75 10.59 6.98 -0.09
C GLY A 75 11.78 6.05 0.15
N ILE A 76 11.54 4.73 0.17
CA ILE A 76 12.60 3.71 0.25
C ILE A 76 13.53 3.79 -0.96
N LEU A 77 13.00 3.90 -2.18
CA LEU A 77 13.80 4.05 -3.39
C LEU A 77 14.65 5.33 -3.41
N ILE A 78 14.05 6.46 -3.04
CA ILE A 78 14.73 7.75 -2.95
C ILE A 78 15.84 7.67 -1.90
N SER A 79 15.57 7.08 -0.74
CA SER A 79 16.57 6.89 0.31
C SER A 79 17.78 6.09 -0.19
N ARG A 80 17.54 5.03 -0.98
CA ARG A 80 18.61 4.22 -1.56
C ARG A 80 19.39 4.99 -2.62
N TRP A 81 18.71 5.74 -3.48
CA TRP A 81 19.37 6.59 -4.48
C TRP A 81 20.26 7.64 -3.80
N MET A 82 19.80 8.27 -2.72
CA MET A 82 20.60 9.20 -1.92
C MET A 82 21.80 8.53 -1.24
N TRP A 83 21.71 7.23 -0.91
CA TRP A 83 22.79 6.49 -0.28
C TRP A 83 23.89 6.07 -1.26
N LEU A 84 23.50 5.48 -2.40
CA LEU A 84 24.43 4.94 -3.40
C LEU A 84 24.92 6.00 -4.40
N GLY A 85 24.17 7.10 -4.56
CA GLY A 85 24.41 8.11 -5.59
C GLY A 85 23.93 7.67 -6.99
N PRO A 86 24.05 8.56 -7.99
CA PRO A 86 23.52 8.33 -9.34
C PRO A 86 24.12 7.12 -10.06
N GLN A 87 25.37 6.79 -9.75
CA GLN A 87 26.09 5.69 -10.40
C GLN A 87 25.68 4.30 -9.87
N GLY A 88 25.02 4.22 -8.72
CA GLY A 88 24.57 2.96 -8.13
C GLY A 88 23.23 2.45 -8.65
N LEU A 89 22.51 3.24 -9.44
CA LEU A 89 21.22 2.83 -10.02
C LEU A 89 21.43 2.21 -11.41
N THR A 90 21.86 0.96 -11.42
CA THR A 90 21.75 0.16 -12.64
C THR A 90 20.32 -0.37 -12.74
N TRP A 91 19.68 -0.28 -13.91
CA TRP A 91 18.37 -0.90 -14.17
C TRP A 91 18.39 -2.43 -13.99
N ARG A 92 19.59 -3.02 -13.90
CA ARG A 92 19.82 -4.44 -13.64
C ARG A 92 19.88 -4.79 -12.16
N SER A 93 19.88 -3.80 -11.27
CA SER A 93 19.84 -4.03 -9.82
C SER A 93 18.53 -4.71 -9.47
N ARG A 94 18.60 -5.90 -8.86
CA ARG A 94 17.45 -6.75 -8.54
C ARG A 94 16.39 -6.00 -7.71
N GLU A 95 16.83 -5.04 -6.91
CA GLU A 95 15.98 -4.24 -6.04
C GLU A 95 15.19 -3.17 -6.79
N VAL A 96 15.76 -2.60 -7.87
CA VAL A 96 15.03 -1.67 -8.74
C VAL A 96 13.97 -2.44 -9.51
N VAL A 97 14.35 -3.60 -10.08
CA VAL A 97 13.39 -4.49 -10.75
C VAL A 97 12.27 -4.90 -9.79
N PHE A 98 12.62 -5.31 -8.57
CA PHE A 98 11.65 -5.66 -7.54
C PHE A 98 10.71 -4.50 -7.22
N ALA A 99 11.24 -3.31 -6.95
CA ALA A 99 10.41 -2.16 -6.59
C ALA A 99 9.50 -1.69 -7.76
N VAL A 100 10.01 -1.69 -8.99
CA VAL A 100 9.20 -1.41 -10.19
C VAL A 100 8.11 -2.47 -10.35
N SER A 101 8.43 -3.75 -10.14
CA SER A 101 7.44 -4.83 -10.22
C SER A 101 6.34 -4.68 -9.15
N CYS A 102 6.70 -4.32 -7.92
CA CYS A 102 5.73 -4.01 -6.84
C CYS A 102 4.85 -2.82 -7.22
N LEU A 103 5.44 -1.75 -7.75
CA LEU A 103 4.70 -0.55 -8.16
C LEU A 103 3.69 -0.86 -9.28
N LEU A 104 4.12 -1.58 -10.31
CA LEU A 104 3.24 -2.00 -11.41
C LEU A 104 2.11 -2.89 -10.90
N THR A 105 2.41 -3.83 -10.00
CA THR A 105 1.41 -4.70 -9.39
C THR A 105 0.38 -3.88 -8.61
N ALA A 106 0.82 -2.92 -7.80
CA ALA A 106 -0.07 -2.03 -7.05
C ALA A 106 -0.97 -1.20 -7.99
N ILE A 107 -0.42 -0.64 -9.07
CA ILE A 107 -1.18 0.12 -10.07
C ILE A 107 -2.27 -0.76 -10.71
N VAL A 108 -1.93 -2.00 -11.07
CA VAL A 108 -2.88 -2.95 -11.65
C VAL A 108 -4.01 -3.28 -10.67
N ILE A 109 -3.68 -3.56 -9.40
CA ILE A 109 -4.67 -3.86 -8.36
C ILE A 109 -5.61 -2.67 -8.15
N ILE A 110 -5.07 -1.45 -8.01
CA ILE A 110 -5.87 -0.23 -7.88
C ILE A 110 -6.79 -0.05 -9.09
N GLY A 111 -6.28 -0.27 -10.31
CA GLY A 111 -7.06 -0.18 -11.54
C GLY A 111 -8.21 -1.19 -11.59
N LEU A 112 -7.96 -2.43 -11.18
CA LEU A 112 -8.97 -3.48 -11.10
C LEU A 112 -10.03 -3.17 -10.04
N GLN A 113 -9.63 -2.73 -8.84
CA GLN A 113 -10.55 -2.36 -7.78
C GLN A 113 -11.44 -1.17 -8.18
N ASN A 114 -10.87 -0.14 -8.81
CA ASN A 114 -11.62 0.98 -9.35
C ASN A 114 -12.66 0.55 -10.40
N LYS A 115 -12.30 -0.41 -11.26
CA LYS A 115 -13.22 -0.95 -12.28
C LYS A 115 -14.37 -1.72 -11.62
N LEU A 116 -14.08 -2.56 -10.64
CA LEU A 116 -15.09 -3.35 -9.90
C LEU A 116 -16.05 -2.45 -9.11
N GLN A 117 -15.54 -1.43 -8.43
CA GLN A 117 -16.37 -0.47 -7.70
C GLN A 117 -17.32 0.29 -8.65
N ARG A 118 -16.86 0.69 -9.84
CA ARG A 118 -17.72 1.32 -10.86
C ARG A 118 -18.84 0.40 -11.33
N GLN A 119 -18.58 -0.90 -11.44
CA GLN A 119 -19.62 -1.86 -11.86
C GLN A 119 -20.72 -2.02 -10.80
N GLN A 120 -20.36 -2.02 -9.51
CA GLN A 120 -21.35 -2.11 -8.42
C GLN A 120 -22.29 -0.90 -8.36
N VAL A 121 -21.81 0.30 -8.70
CA VAL A 121 -22.66 1.51 -8.74
C VAL A 121 -23.70 1.47 -9.86
N VAL A 122 -23.42 0.76 -10.97
CA VAL A 122 -24.28 0.73 -12.16
C VAL A 122 -25.35 -0.36 -12.09
N THR A 123 -25.25 -1.33 -11.17
CA THR A 123 -26.26 -2.38 -11.07
C THR A 123 -27.42 -1.88 -10.21
N PRO A 124 -28.59 -1.52 -10.78
CA PRO A 124 -29.73 -1.08 -9.98
C PRO A 124 -30.16 -2.22 -9.07
N THR A 125 -30.33 -1.94 -7.78
CA THR A 125 -30.88 -2.89 -6.83
C THR A 125 -32.26 -3.34 -7.31
N PRO A 126 -32.51 -4.66 -7.49
CA PRO A 126 -33.78 -5.17 -8.04
C PRO A 126 -35.02 -4.82 -7.19
N TRP A 127 -34.82 -4.33 -5.96
CA TRP A 127 -35.91 -3.94 -5.05
C TRP A 127 -36.71 -2.71 -5.52
N SER A 128 -36.13 -1.81 -6.32
CA SER A 128 -36.86 -0.62 -6.80
C SER A 128 -37.87 -0.92 -7.91
N ALA A 129 -37.92 -2.15 -8.44
CA ALA A 129 -38.89 -2.56 -9.45
C ALA A 129 -40.18 -3.16 -8.84
N THR A 130 -40.16 -3.56 -7.57
CA THR A 130 -41.32 -4.23 -6.93
C THR A 130 -42.27 -3.24 -6.24
N GLU A 131 -41.77 -2.09 -5.79
CA GLU A 131 -42.62 -1.06 -5.14
C GLU A 131 -43.51 -0.28 -6.13
N SER A 132 -43.13 -0.18 -7.40
CA SER A 132 -43.95 0.49 -8.43
C SER A 132 -45.18 -0.31 -8.86
N HIS A 133 -45.24 -1.62 -8.59
CA HIS A 133 -46.41 -2.44 -8.88
C HIS A 133 -47.41 -2.55 -7.71
N HIS A 134 -46.98 -2.30 -6.46
CA HIS A 134 -47.88 -2.32 -5.31
C HIS A 134 -48.56 -0.98 -5.03
N ALA A 135 -48.00 0.14 -5.47
CA ALA A 135 -48.62 1.46 -5.30
C ALA A 135 -49.88 1.65 -6.18
N THR A 136 -49.98 0.94 -7.32
CA THR A 136 -51.11 1.05 -8.26
C THR A 136 -52.29 0.14 -7.91
N ALA A 137 -52.15 -0.77 -6.93
CA ALA A 137 -53.18 -1.74 -6.56
C ALA A 137 -54.00 -1.35 -5.31
N ARG A 138 -53.86 -0.11 -4.81
CA ARG A 138 -54.51 0.36 -3.58
C ARG A 138 -55.48 1.53 -3.78
N SER A 139 -55.79 1.88 -5.03
CA SER A 139 -56.64 3.04 -5.37
C SER A 139 -58.06 2.69 -5.83
N ASP A 140 -58.51 1.44 -5.69
CA ASP A 140 -59.85 0.99 -6.07
C ASP A 140 -60.65 0.48 -4.86
#